data_AF-C6HF25-F1
#
_entry.id   AF-C6HF25-F1
#
_cell.length_a   1.000
_cell.length_b   1.000
_cell.length_c   1.000
_cell.angle_alpha   90.00
_cell.angle_beta   90.00
_cell.angle_gamma   90.00
#
_symmetry.space_group_name_H-M   'P 1'
#
loop_
_entity.id
_entity.type
_entity.pdbx_description
1 polymer ?
#
loop_
_entity_poly.entity_id
_entity_poly.type
_entity_poly.pdbx_seq_one_letter_code
_entity_poly.pdbx_strand_id
1 'polypeptide(L)'
;MIRIRKQSSRLTTSKAQLESVKMQVNEAFSVRKIEGSLRASTGIMRNVNHLVRLPELAGTMHQLSMELVKAGIIEELVDDMIPQDQLLEGEEEEADSEVDKVLQEILQGKLAKVEGLKPENKVEEGPVEEEFEDQEETLAQMRGRLEALKS
;
A
#
# COMPACT_ATOMS: atom_id res chain seq x y z
N MET A 1 8.36 -9.30 7.25
CA MET A 1 8.68 -8.21 8.19
C MET A 1 8.08 -6.86 7.77
N ILE A 2 8.17 -6.46 6.50
CA ILE A 2 7.63 -5.16 6.04
C ILE A 2 6.13 -5.04 6.24
N ARG A 3 5.34 -6.06 5.87
CA ARG A 3 3.89 -6.07 6.11
C ARG A 3 3.54 -5.82 7.58
N ILE A 4 4.29 -6.41 8.52
CA ILE A 4 4.11 -6.21 9.96
C ILE A 4 4.48 -4.76 10.35
N ARG A 5 5.55 -4.19 9.79
CA ARG A 5 5.93 -2.78 10.04
C ARG A 5 4.91 -1.80 9.46
N LYS A 6 4.42 -2.02 8.23
CA LYS A 6 3.34 -1.24 7.60
C LYS A 6 2.06 -1.30 8.45
N GLN A 7 1.66 -2.49 8.89
CA GLN A 7 0.53 -2.67 9.81
C GLN A 7 0.73 -1.95 11.15
N SER A 8 1.92 -2.06 11.76
CA SER A 8 2.26 -1.38 13.02
C SER A 8 2.23 0.15 12.88
N SER A 9 2.77 0.67 11.78
CA SER A 9 2.72 2.10 11.46
C SER A 9 1.29 2.58 11.27
N ARG A 10 0.47 1.87 10.47
CA ARG A 10 -0.95 2.16 10.28
C ARG A 10 -1.72 2.18 11.59
N LEU A 11 -1.49 1.20 12.48
CA LEU A 11 -2.13 1.15 13.79
C LEU A 11 -1.70 2.31 14.69
N THR A 12 -0.42 2.69 14.67
CA THR A 12 0.10 3.80 15.46
C THR A 12 -0.47 5.15 15.00
N THR A 13 -0.53 5.37 13.68
CA THR A 13 -1.16 6.56 13.08
C THR A 13 -2.65 6.62 13.43
N SER A 14 -3.35 5.49 13.33
CA SER A 14 -4.77 5.42 13.67
C SER A 14 -5.02 5.69 15.15
N LYS A 15 -4.16 5.21 16.05
CA LYS A 15 -4.22 5.54 17.48
C LYS A 15 -4.07 7.04 17.72
N ALA A 16 -3.10 7.68 17.07
CA ALA A 16 -2.88 9.12 17.20
C ALA A 16 -4.08 9.93 16.68
N GLN A 17 -4.66 9.52 15.54
CA GLN A 17 -5.88 10.14 15.01
C GLN A 17 -7.07 9.99 15.96
N LEU A 18 -7.24 8.84 16.61
CA LEU A 18 -8.31 8.61 17.57
C LEU A 18 -8.17 9.52 18.81
N GLU A 19 -6.96 9.67 19.35
CA GLU A 19 -6.70 10.62 20.44
C GLU A 19 -6.94 12.07 20.00
N SER A 20 -6.61 12.43 18.75
CA SER A 20 -6.93 13.74 18.19
C SER A 20 -8.44 13.98 18.12
N VAL A 21 -9.22 13.02 17.63
CA VAL A 21 -10.70 13.09 17.61
C VAL A 21 -11.24 13.28 19.02
N LYS A 22 -10.77 12.50 20.00
CA LYS A 22 -11.18 12.62 21.39
C LYS A 22 -10.96 14.04 21.93
N MET A 23 -9.78 14.61 21.68
CA MET A 23 -9.47 15.98 22.12
C MET A 23 -10.39 17.01 21.46
N GLN A 24 -10.54 16.95 20.14
CA GLN A 24 -11.37 17.89 19.39
C GLN A 24 -12.86 17.79 19.75
N VAL A 25 -13.37 16.58 19.99
CA VAL A 25 -14.75 16.37 20.44
C VAL A 25 -14.97 16.97 21.84
N ASN A 26 -14.04 16.75 22.78
CA ASN A 26 -14.12 17.35 24.11
C ASN A 26 -14.05 18.88 24.07
N GLU A 27 -13.20 19.43 23.20
CA GLU A 27 -13.14 20.86 22.93
C GLU A 27 -14.48 21.38 22.40
N ALA A 28 -15.04 20.73 21.38
CA ALA A 28 -16.33 21.13 20.79
C ALA A 28 -17.47 21.13 21.83
N PHE A 29 -17.52 20.13 22.71
CA PHE A 29 -18.49 20.11 23.81
C PHE A 29 -18.23 21.19 24.86
N SER A 30 -16.98 21.51 25.14
CA SER A 30 -16.60 22.56 26.09
C SER A 30 -16.95 23.95 25.57
N VAL A 31 -16.63 24.23 24.30
CA VAL A 31 -16.99 25.48 23.60
C VAL A 31 -18.51 25.64 23.57
N ARG A 32 -19.26 24.58 23.24
CA ARG A 32 -20.74 24.60 23.29
C ARG A 32 -21.28 25.03 24.65
N LYS A 33 -20.67 24.56 25.74
CA LYS A 33 -21.11 24.89 27.11
C LYS A 33 -20.87 26.36 27.46
N ILE A 34 -19.86 26.99 26.86
CA ILE A 34 -19.43 28.36 27.16
C ILE A 34 -20.10 29.38 26.23
N GLU A 35 -20.02 29.17 24.91
CA GLU A 35 -20.49 30.11 23.89
C GLU A 35 -21.92 29.83 23.41
N GLY A 36 -22.50 28.66 23.71
CA GLY A 36 -23.85 28.28 23.28
C GLY A 36 -24.02 28.03 21.78
N SER A 37 -23.03 28.40 20.96
CA SER A 37 -23.00 28.11 19.52
C SER A 37 -22.08 26.92 19.23
N LEU A 38 -22.50 26.03 18.33
CA LEU A 38 -21.61 25.02 17.78
C LEU A 38 -20.92 25.57 16.55
N ARG A 39 -19.58 25.53 16.55
CA ARG A 39 -18.81 25.64 15.33
C ARG A 39 -18.61 24.25 14.77
N ALA A 40 -19.21 23.99 13.61
CA ALA A 40 -18.98 22.75 12.90
C ALA A 40 -17.48 22.58 12.61
N SER A 41 -16.95 21.38 12.89
CA SER A 41 -15.53 21.09 12.72
C SER A 41 -15.29 20.10 11.58
N THR A 42 -14.82 20.63 10.45
CA THR A 42 -14.37 19.85 9.30
C THR A 42 -13.15 18.98 9.64
N GLY A 43 -12.35 19.39 10.64
CA GLY A 43 -11.20 18.64 11.13
C GLY A 43 -11.58 17.32 11.82
N ILE A 44 -12.61 17.34 12.67
CA ILE A 44 -13.12 16.13 13.34
C ILE A 44 -13.63 15.14 12.28
N MET A 45 -14.38 15.65 11.30
CA MET A 45 -14.96 14.84 10.23
C MET A 45 -13.91 14.08 9.42
N ARG A 46 -12.81 14.74 9.03
CA ARG A 46 -11.71 14.10 8.29
C ARG A 46 -11.09 12.95 9.09
N ASN A 47 -10.84 13.17 10.37
CA ASN A 47 -10.22 12.17 11.23
C ASN A 47 -11.15 10.97 11.45
N VAL A 48 -12.45 11.20 11.66
CA VAL A 48 -13.44 10.13 11.79
C VAL A 48 -13.54 9.32 10.49
N ASN A 49 -13.55 9.96 9.32
CA ASN A 49 -13.56 9.26 8.02
C ASN A 49 -12.33 8.36 7.84
N HIS A 50 -11.15 8.83 8.24
CA HIS A 50 -9.93 8.03 8.17
C HIS A 50 -9.98 6.81 9.10
N LEU A 51 -10.57 6.95 10.30
CA LEU A 51 -10.73 5.86 11.26
C LEU A 51 -11.79 4.83 10.84
N VAL A 52 -12.82 5.23 10.09
CA VAL A 52 -13.81 4.31 9.52
C VAL A 52 -13.17 3.33 8.51
N ARG A 53 -12.03 3.69 7.91
CA ARG A 53 -11.27 2.81 6.99
C ARG A 53 -10.54 1.66 7.71
N LEU A 54 -10.52 1.66 9.04
CA LEU A 54 -10.12 0.49 9.81
C LEU A 54 -11.35 -0.39 10.05
N PRO A 55 -11.40 -1.63 9.49
CA PRO A 55 -12.56 -2.51 9.62
C PRO A 55 -13.00 -2.72 11.07
N GLU A 56 -12.04 -2.78 12.00
CA GLU A 56 -12.28 -2.99 13.42
C GLU A 56 -12.94 -1.78 14.11
N LEU A 57 -12.76 -0.58 13.56
CA LEU A 57 -13.33 0.67 14.10
C LEU A 57 -14.52 1.19 13.28
N ALA A 58 -14.75 0.65 12.08
CA ALA A 58 -15.78 1.14 11.15
C ALA A 58 -17.16 1.26 11.81
N GLY A 59 -17.60 0.22 12.52
CA GLY A 59 -18.93 0.21 13.17
C GLY A 59 -19.08 1.29 14.25
N THR A 60 -18.10 1.40 15.14
CA THR A 60 -18.16 2.36 16.26
C THR A 60 -17.92 3.80 15.80
N MET A 61 -17.04 4.01 14.82
CA MET A 61 -16.76 5.34 14.26
C MET A 61 -17.92 5.86 13.39
N HIS A 62 -18.65 4.96 12.71
CA HIS A 62 -19.87 5.35 12.01
C HIS A 62 -20.97 5.80 13.00
N GLN A 63 -21.17 5.05 14.09
CA GLN A 63 -22.11 5.46 15.15
C GLN A 63 -21.73 6.81 15.76
N LEU A 64 -20.45 7.00 16.09
CA LEU A 64 -19.91 8.27 16.59
C LEU A 64 -20.15 9.40 15.59
N SER A 65 -19.89 9.18 14.30
CA SER A 65 -20.16 10.17 13.25
C SER A 65 -21.62 10.61 13.24
N MET A 66 -22.58 9.66 13.30
CA MET A 66 -24.01 9.97 13.33
C MET A 66 -24.41 10.75 14.58
N GLU A 67 -23.85 10.41 15.75
CA GLU A 67 -24.11 11.15 16.99
C GLU A 67 -23.54 12.56 16.95
N LEU A 68 -22.35 12.75 16.39
CA LEU A 68 -21.73 14.07 16.24
C LEU A 68 -22.49 14.97 15.25
N VAL A 69 -23.07 14.40 14.19
CA VAL A 69 -23.97 15.11 13.27
C VAL A 69 -25.26 15.53 14.01
N LYS A 70 -25.91 14.61 14.73
CA LYS A 70 -27.10 14.93 15.55
C LYS A 70 -26.81 15.98 16.62
N ALA A 71 -25.60 15.96 17.18
CA ALA A 71 -25.17 16.95 18.16
C ALA A 71 -24.87 18.32 17.54
N GLY A 72 -24.78 18.42 16.20
CA GLY A 72 -24.43 19.61 15.43
C GLY A 72 -22.93 19.92 15.38
N ILE A 73 -22.08 18.98 15.82
CA ILE A 73 -20.62 19.15 15.92
C ILE A 73 -19.94 18.99 14.56
N ILE A 74 -20.52 18.12 13.73
CA ILE A 74 -20.08 17.89 12.35
C ILE A 74 -21.24 18.28 11.44
N GLU A 75 -20.93 18.94 10.33
CA GLU A 75 -21.89 19.23 9.26
C GLU A 75 -22.34 17.93 8.59
N GLU A 76 -23.63 17.86 8.27
CA GLU A 76 -24.19 16.79 7.44
C GLU A 76 -23.66 16.96 6.00
N LEU A 77 -22.54 16.30 5.69
CA LEU A 77 -22.00 16.26 4.33
C LEU A 77 -22.34 14.90 3.71
N VAL A 78 -23.19 14.99 2.69
CA VAL A 78 -23.63 13.97 1.75
C VAL A 78 -22.42 13.24 1.13
N ASP A 79 -22.63 11.97 0.78
CA ASP A 79 -21.74 10.92 0.23
C ASP A 79 -20.55 11.28 -0.70
N ASP A 80 -20.35 12.54 -1.10
CA ASP A 80 -19.37 12.97 -2.12
C ASP A 80 -17.91 13.02 -1.64
N MET A 81 -17.61 12.62 -0.40
CA MET A 81 -16.25 12.57 0.15
C MET A 81 -15.76 11.16 0.50
N ILE A 82 -16.29 10.12 -0.16
CA ILE A 82 -15.58 8.84 -0.26
C ILE A 82 -14.54 8.99 -1.37
N PRO A 83 -13.24 9.16 -1.08
CA PRO A 83 -12.24 9.11 -2.13
C PRO A 83 -12.13 7.64 -2.51
N GLN A 84 -12.84 7.24 -3.56
CA GLN A 84 -12.63 5.95 -4.22
C GLN A 84 -11.19 5.84 -4.79
N ASP A 85 -10.48 6.97 -4.90
CA ASP A 85 -9.16 7.12 -5.54
C ASP A 85 -7.94 7.04 -4.62
N GLN A 86 -8.07 6.79 -3.31
CA GLN A 86 -6.90 6.64 -2.43
C GLN A 86 -6.62 5.20 -2.00
N LEU A 87 -7.41 4.25 -2.49
CA LEU A 87 -7.05 2.85 -2.39
C LEU A 87 -6.06 2.53 -3.51
N LEU A 88 -4.79 2.36 -3.11
CA LEU A 88 -3.86 1.38 -3.70
C LEU A 88 -2.95 1.81 -4.87
N GLU A 89 -2.95 3.05 -5.36
CA GLU A 89 -2.02 3.42 -6.47
C GLU A 89 -0.52 3.47 -6.08
N GLY A 90 -0.18 3.40 -4.79
CA GLY A 90 1.21 3.39 -4.33
C GLY A 90 1.79 2.01 -3.98
N GLU A 91 1.00 0.92 -4.07
CA GLU A 91 1.43 -0.37 -3.49
C GLU A 91 2.22 -1.28 -4.44
N GLU A 92 2.22 -1.05 -5.76
CA GLU A 92 2.92 -1.93 -6.71
C GLU A 92 4.39 -1.51 -6.97
N GLU A 93 4.71 -0.22 -7.13
CA GLU A 93 6.10 0.21 -7.40
C GLU A 93 7.03 0.15 -6.18
N GLU A 94 6.50 0.12 -4.95
CA GLU A 94 7.32 0.01 -3.74
C GLU A 94 7.80 -1.43 -3.44
N ALA A 95 7.24 -2.44 -4.11
CA ALA A 95 7.44 -3.85 -3.76
C ALA A 95 8.87 -4.36 -3.99
N ASP A 96 9.53 -3.98 -5.09
CA ASP A 96 10.88 -4.46 -5.42
C ASP A 96 11.96 -3.81 -4.53
N SER A 97 11.86 -2.50 -4.29
CA SER A 97 12.74 -1.78 -3.35
C SER A 97 12.60 -2.31 -1.92
N GLU A 98 11.41 -2.77 -1.56
CA GLU A 98 11.09 -3.37 -0.28
C GLU A 98 11.77 -4.73 -0.07
N VAL A 99 11.83 -5.57 -1.10
CA VAL A 99 12.54 -6.86 -1.05
C VAL A 99 14.03 -6.63 -0.82
N ASP A 100 14.65 -5.69 -1.52
CA ASP A 100 16.06 -5.34 -1.35
C ASP A 100 16.37 -4.84 0.06
N LYS A 101 15.50 -4.01 0.64
CA LYS A 101 15.64 -3.54 2.04
C LYS A 101 15.60 -4.70 3.03
N VAL A 102 14.70 -5.67 2.84
CA VAL A 102 14.64 -6.87 3.70
C VAL A 102 15.87 -7.75 3.53
N LEU A 103 16.31 -7.96 2.28
CA LEU A 103 17.51 -8.73 2.00
C LEU A 103 18.71 -8.09 2.69
N GLN A 104 18.88 -6.77 2.59
CA GLN A 104 19.95 -6.03 3.28
C GLN A 104 19.86 -6.15 4.80
N GLU A 105 18.68 -5.97 5.41
CA GLU A 105 18.51 -6.11 6.87
C GLU A 105 18.83 -7.53 7.38
N ILE A 106 18.52 -8.58 6.59
CA ILE A 106 18.82 -9.97 6.95
C ILE A 106 20.29 -10.31 6.67
N LEU A 107 20.86 -9.83 5.55
CA LEU A 107 22.24 -10.07 5.14
C LEU A 107 23.26 -9.32 5.99
N GLN A 108 22.93 -8.14 6.53
CA GLN A 108 23.78 -7.43 7.48
C GLN A 108 24.11 -8.28 8.73
N GLY A 109 23.19 -9.16 9.15
CA GLY A 109 23.43 -10.12 10.24
C GLY A 109 24.24 -11.36 9.82
N LYS A 110 24.35 -11.66 8.52
CA LYS A 110 25.05 -12.85 7.99
C LYS A 110 26.39 -12.54 7.32
N LEU A 111 26.65 -11.31 6.91
CA LEU A 111 27.91 -10.87 6.28
C LEU A 111 29.13 -11.07 7.18
N ALA A 112 28.97 -10.96 8.51
CA ALA A 112 30.02 -11.31 9.46
C ALA A 112 30.44 -12.80 9.41
N LYS A 113 29.69 -13.66 8.71
CA LYS A 113 29.98 -15.09 8.55
C LYS A 113 30.44 -15.46 7.13
N VAL A 114 30.52 -14.50 6.20
CA VAL A 114 30.84 -14.73 4.77
C VAL A 114 32.13 -14.00 4.34
N GLU A 115 33.00 -13.63 5.29
CA GLU A 115 34.40 -13.30 4.96
C GLU A 115 35.14 -14.59 4.56
N GLY A 116 34.99 -15.01 3.30
CA GLY A 116 35.69 -16.20 2.82
C GLY A 116 35.44 -16.64 1.38
N LEU A 117 34.49 -16.03 0.66
CA LEU A 117 34.26 -16.39 -0.74
C LEU A 117 34.67 -15.21 -1.63
N LYS A 118 35.94 -15.24 -2.04
CA LYS A 118 36.40 -14.52 -3.23
C LYS A 118 35.50 -14.96 -4.40
N PRO A 119 34.99 -14.05 -5.25
CA PRO A 119 34.33 -14.46 -6.47
C PRO A 119 35.38 -14.96 -7.47
N GLU A 120 35.82 -16.21 -7.31
CA GLU A 120 36.34 -16.98 -8.43
C GLU A 120 35.13 -17.58 -9.15
N ASN A 121 34.71 -16.91 -10.21
CA ASN A 121 34.35 -17.49 -11.50
C ASN A 121 33.76 -16.37 -12.35
N LYS A 122 34.68 -15.68 -13.03
CA LYS A 122 34.37 -14.98 -14.27
C LYS A 122 33.93 -16.09 -15.23
N VAL A 123 32.63 -16.21 -15.47
CA VAL A 123 32.11 -17.08 -16.54
C VAL A 123 32.66 -16.49 -17.83
N GLU A 124 33.57 -17.23 -18.47
CA GLU A 124 34.00 -16.93 -19.83
C GLU A 124 32.78 -17.10 -20.73
N GLU A 125 32.33 -16.00 -21.33
CA GLU A 125 31.40 -16.03 -22.46
C GLU A 125 32.11 -16.75 -23.60
N GLY A 126 31.76 -18.03 -23.81
CA GLY A 126 32.08 -18.74 -25.04
C GLY A 126 31.34 -18.08 -26.22
N PRO A 127 31.91 -18.11 -27.44
CA PRO A 127 31.29 -17.48 -28.60
C PRO A 127 29.97 -18.18 -28.93
N VAL A 128 28.87 -17.41 -28.91
CA VAL A 128 27.56 -17.81 -29.42
C VAL A 128 27.52 -17.42 -30.89
N GLU A 129 27.93 -18.33 -31.78
CA GLU A 129 27.88 -18.07 -33.23
C GLU A 129 27.31 -19.23 -34.07
N GLU A 130 26.69 -20.27 -33.48
CA GLU A 130 26.15 -21.41 -34.26
C GLU A 130 24.62 -21.62 -34.22
N GLU A 131 23.82 -20.83 -33.49
CA GLU A 131 22.35 -21.07 -33.38
C GLU A 131 21.45 -20.34 -34.40
N PHE A 132 21.99 -19.46 -35.25
CA PHE A 132 21.17 -18.70 -36.20
C PHE A 132 20.92 -19.42 -37.53
N GLU A 133 21.82 -20.30 -37.98
CA GLU A 133 21.66 -21.03 -39.25
C GLU A 133 20.59 -22.14 -39.14
N ASP A 134 20.50 -22.81 -37.99
CA ASP A 134 19.54 -23.91 -37.75
C ASP A 134 18.06 -23.44 -37.76
N GLN A 135 17.78 -22.18 -37.42
CA GLN A 135 16.40 -21.66 -37.42
C GLN A 135 15.82 -21.50 -38.83
N GLU A 136 16.64 -21.17 -39.82
CA GLU A 136 16.15 -20.95 -41.19
C GLU A 136 15.84 -22.28 -41.89
N GLU A 137 16.68 -23.29 -41.67
CA GLU A 137 16.48 -24.63 -42.24
C GLU A 137 15.26 -25.34 -41.62
N THR A 138 15.06 -25.18 -40.31
CA THR A 138 13.88 -25.71 -39.61
C THR A 138 12.58 -25.04 -40.07
N LEU A 139 12.59 -23.72 -40.33
CA LEU A 139 11.43 -23.00 -40.88
C LEU A 139 11.09 -23.43 -42.32
N ALA A 140 12.10 -23.70 -43.16
CA ALA A 140 11.90 -24.21 -44.51
C ALA A 140 11.26 -25.61 -44.51
N GLN A 141 11.68 -26.48 -43.60
CA GLN A 141 11.14 -27.83 -43.44
C GLN A 141 9.66 -27.82 -42.99
N MET A 142 9.26 -26.85 -42.16
CA MET A 142 7.85 -26.66 -41.78
C MET A 142 6.98 -26.18 -42.96
N ARG A 143 7.51 -25.31 -43.83
CA ARG A 143 6.78 -24.83 -45.03
C ARG A 143 6.48 -25.96 -46.01
N GLY A 144 7.44 -26.83 -46.29
CA GLY A 144 7.25 -27.97 -47.20
C GLY A 144 6.19 -28.97 -46.72
N ARG A 145 6.10 -29.21 -45.39
CA ARG A 145 5.03 -30.03 -44.80
C ARG A 145 3.65 -29.42 -44.95
N LEU A 146 3.53 -28.08 -44.87
CA LEU A 146 2.26 -27.37 -45.04
C LEU A 146 1.79 -27.38 -46.50
N GLU A 147 2.70 -27.31 -47.47
CA GLU A 147 2.34 -27.39 -48.89
C GLU A 147 1.87 -28.80 -49.30
N ALA A 148 2.45 -29.84 -48.73
CA ALA A 148 2.03 -31.23 -48.98
C ALA A 148 0.60 -31.55 -48.48
N LEU A 149 0.09 -30.80 -47.49
CA LEU A 149 -1.29 -30.89 -46.99
C LEU A 149 -2.30 -30.05 -47.78
N LYS A 150 -1.81 -29.26 -48.75
CA LYS A 150 -2.64 -28.38 -49.58
C LYS A 150 -2.97 -29.00 -50.95
N SER A 151 -2.56 -30.25 -51.20
CA SER A 151 -2.93 -31.06 -52.37
C SER A 151 -3.91 -32.18 -52.00
#